data_AF-C8NC70-F1
#
_entry.id   AF-C8NC70-F1
#
_cell.length_a   1.000
_cell.length_b   1.000
_cell.length_c   1.000
_cell.angle_alpha   90.00
_cell.angle_beta   90.00
_cell.angle_gamma   90.00
#
_symmetry.space_group_name_H-M   'P 1'
#
loop_
_entity.id
_entity.type
_entity.pdbx_description
1 polymer ?
#
loop_
_entity_poly.entity_id
_entity_poly.type
_entity_poly.pdbx_seq_one_letter_code
_entity_poly.pdbx_strand_id
1 'polypeptide(L)'
;MSKLKQKPLLPFWLRIPLGLACWALASWVFFLCLAKKQDIPDELFAVCVLDDGRPILARLASPEQWQDKPLCRESLYFEDHEGIRRIYVERNGDRFYVSEFFDSPSDPLEFSYRLDDSTHPPTITPLWWRRGTLMIKPISAFIAIPFAVMLYWILRRMIVRRFYRDRKNDSANATY
;
A
#
# COMPACT_ATOMS: atom_id res chain seq x y z
N MET A 1 -14.17 -47.40 -24.00
CA MET A 1 -13.92 -46.14 -23.27
C MET A 1 -13.34 -45.10 -24.23
N SER A 2 -14.19 -44.34 -24.91
CA SER A 2 -13.75 -43.29 -25.84
C SER A 2 -13.26 -42.08 -25.05
N LYS A 3 -11.97 -41.75 -25.19
CA LYS A 3 -11.39 -40.50 -24.71
C LYS A 3 -12.08 -39.34 -25.43
N LEU A 4 -13.11 -38.75 -24.81
CA LEU A 4 -13.63 -37.43 -25.18
C LEU A 4 -12.51 -36.42 -24.94
N LYS A 5 -11.73 -36.19 -25.99
CA LYS A 5 -10.69 -35.16 -26.08
C LYS A 5 -11.39 -33.82 -25.82
N GLN A 6 -11.33 -33.34 -24.57
CA GLN A 6 -11.86 -32.03 -24.16
C GLN A 6 -11.23 -30.98 -25.07
N LYS A 7 -11.98 -30.50 -26.07
CA LYS A 7 -11.56 -29.36 -26.87
C LYS A 7 -11.31 -28.20 -25.91
N PRO A 8 -10.19 -27.46 -26.03
CA PRO A 8 -9.95 -26.28 -25.24
C PRO A 8 -11.09 -25.26 -25.50
N LEU A 9 -12.08 -25.20 -24.62
CA LEU A 9 -13.34 -24.46 -24.78
C LEU A 9 -13.21 -22.92 -24.84
N LEU A 10 -12.02 -22.41 -24.55
CA LEU A 10 -11.62 -21.01 -24.77
C LEU A 10 -10.39 -21.05 -25.69
N PRO A 11 -10.36 -20.30 -26.81
CA PRO A 11 -9.15 -20.17 -27.61
C PRO A 11 -8.01 -19.64 -26.74
N PHE A 12 -6.79 -20.08 -27.02
CA PHE A 12 -5.59 -19.71 -26.23
C PHE A 12 -5.46 -18.19 -26.06
N TRP A 13 -5.81 -17.45 -27.11
CA TRP A 13 -5.88 -15.98 -27.17
C TRP A 13 -6.84 -15.33 -26.17
N LEU A 14 -7.86 -16.04 -25.66
CA LEU A 14 -8.81 -15.50 -24.69
C LEU A 14 -8.46 -15.88 -23.23
N ARG A 15 -7.60 -16.89 -23.04
CA ARG A 15 -7.22 -17.38 -21.69
C ARG A 15 -6.22 -16.47 -21.00
N ILE A 16 -5.22 -16.01 -21.75
CA ILE A 16 -4.18 -15.11 -21.27
C ILE A 16 -4.79 -13.78 -20.82
N PRO A 17 -5.60 -13.06 -21.64
CA PRO A 17 -6.18 -11.79 -21.20
C PRO A 17 -7.17 -11.97 -20.05
N LEU A 18 -7.93 -13.08 -20.00
CA LEU A 18 -8.82 -13.35 -18.88
C LEU A 18 -8.05 -13.60 -17.59
N GLY A 19 -6.95 -14.37 -17.65
CA GLY A 19 -6.07 -14.59 -16.50
C GLY A 19 -5.41 -13.29 -16.01
N LEU A 20 -4.93 -12.45 -16.94
CA LEU A 20 -4.37 -11.13 -16.62
C LEU A 20 -5.42 -10.20 -16.02
N ALA A 21 -6.66 -10.19 -16.51
CA ALA A 21 -7.74 -9.40 -15.95
C ALA A 21 -8.09 -9.87 -14.52
N CYS A 22 -8.20 -11.18 -14.29
CA CYS A 22 -8.39 -11.75 -12.96
C CYS A 22 -7.26 -11.33 -12.00
N TRP A 23 -6.02 -11.39 -12.47
CA TRP A 23 -4.84 -11.01 -11.70
C TRP A 23 -4.80 -9.51 -11.39
N ALA A 24 -5.06 -8.65 -12.37
CA ALA A 24 -5.11 -7.20 -12.18
C ALA A 24 -6.21 -6.81 -11.17
N LEU A 25 -7.41 -7.39 -11.30
CA LEU A 25 -8.52 -7.15 -10.37
C LEU A 25 -8.17 -7.60 -8.95
N ALA A 26 -7.64 -8.82 -8.79
CA ALA A 26 -7.23 -9.32 -7.48
C ALA A 26 -6.11 -8.44 -6.88
N SER A 27 -5.10 -8.11 -7.68
CA SER A 27 -3.97 -7.25 -7.26
C SER A 27 -4.44 -5.88 -6.82
N TRP A 28 -5.41 -5.30 -7.52
CA TRP A 28 -6.02 -4.02 -7.17
C TRP A 28 -6.77 -4.08 -5.84
N VAL A 29 -7.60 -5.10 -5.64
CA VAL A 29 -8.34 -5.29 -4.38
C VAL A 29 -7.36 -5.47 -3.22
N PHE A 30 -6.36 -6.35 -3.36
CA PHE A 30 -5.33 -6.52 -2.34
C PHE A 30 -4.54 -5.24 -2.11
N PHE A 31 -4.22 -4.48 -3.15
CA PHE A 31 -3.54 -3.19 -3.01
C PHE A 31 -4.38 -2.23 -2.17
N LEU A 32 -5.69 -2.10 -2.43
CA LEU A 32 -6.56 -1.23 -1.64
C LEU A 32 -6.71 -1.69 -0.18
N CYS A 33 -6.73 -3.00 0.07
CA CYS A 33 -6.76 -3.54 1.42
C CYS A 33 -5.42 -3.36 2.18
N LEU A 34 -4.29 -3.45 1.47
CA LEU A 34 -2.95 -3.34 2.03
C LEU A 34 -2.43 -1.90 2.08
N ALA A 35 -2.99 -1.00 1.26
CA ALA A 35 -2.70 0.41 1.30
C ALA A 35 -3.06 0.93 2.69
N LYS A 36 -2.02 1.11 3.51
CA LYS A 36 -2.18 1.48 4.91
C LYS A 36 -2.97 2.78 5.03
N LYS A 37 -4.05 2.70 5.80
CA LYS A 37 -4.78 3.84 6.32
C LYS A 37 -3.82 4.63 7.23
N GLN A 38 -4.00 5.95 7.29
CA GLN A 38 -3.30 6.77 8.28
C GLN A 38 -3.54 6.17 9.67
N ASP A 39 -2.45 5.78 10.34
CA ASP A 39 -2.49 5.15 11.65
C ASP A 39 -2.69 6.25 12.72
N ILE A 40 -3.43 5.90 13.77
CA ILE A 40 -3.62 6.78 14.94
C ILE A 40 -2.25 6.96 15.60
N PRO A 41 -1.88 8.18 16.03
CA PRO A 41 -0.64 8.40 16.77
C PRO A 41 -0.48 7.43 17.94
N ASP A 42 0.63 6.72 17.96
CA ASP A 42 1.01 5.76 18.99
C ASP A 42 2.45 6.05 19.49
N GLU A 43 3.04 5.11 20.23
CA GLU A 43 4.40 5.24 20.78
C GLU A 43 5.50 5.33 19.70
N LEU A 44 5.21 4.97 18.45
CA LEU A 44 6.13 5.08 17.32
C LEU A 44 6.10 6.46 16.66
N PHE A 45 5.17 7.32 17.06
CA PHE A 45 5.06 8.67 16.53
C PHE A 45 6.35 9.46 16.82
N ALA A 46 6.95 9.99 15.76
CA ALA A 46 8.19 10.75 15.83
C ALA A 46 8.01 12.18 15.32
N VAL A 47 8.82 13.08 15.88
CA VAL A 47 8.87 14.50 15.56
C VAL A 47 10.29 14.88 15.14
N CYS A 48 10.42 15.84 14.23
CA CYS A 48 11.74 16.29 13.81
C CYS A 48 12.31 17.28 14.82
N VAL A 49 13.47 16.96 15.38
CA VAL A 49 14.27 17.82 16.24
C VAL A 49 15.65 18.03 15.65
N LEU A 50 16.29 19.14 15.99
CA LEU A 50 17.66 19.46 15.62
C LEU A 50 18.57 19.06 16.79
N ASP A 51 19.44 18.08 16.54
CA ASP A 51 20.45 17.60 17.48
C ASP A 51 21.84 17.95 16.93
N ASP A 52 22.57 18.80 17.65
CA ASP A 52 23.85 19.36 17.17
C ASP A 52 23.80 19.92 15.74
N GLY A 53 22.67 20.54 15.39
CA GLY A 53 22.43 21.12 14.05
C GLY A 53 22.04 20.11 12.97
N ARG A 54 21.90 18.82 13.30
CA ARG A 54 21.44 17.77 12.37
C ARG A 54 19.97 17.41 12.67
N PRO A 55 19.09 17.34 11.66
CA PRO A 55 17.72 16.92 11.89
C PRO A 55 17.69 15.41 12.20
N ILE A 56 17.03 15.06 13.30
CA ILE A 56 16.77 13.69 13.71
C ILE A 56 15.29 13.55 14.06
N LEU A 57 14.74 12.36 13.80
CA LEU A 57 13.41 11.99 14.28
C LEU A 57 13.50 11.44 15.70
N ALA A 58 12.89 12.15 16.65
CA ALA A 58 12.80 11.78 18.05
C ALA A 58 11.39 11.29 18.38
N ARG A 59 11.25 10.25 19.21
CA ARG A 59 9.93 9.72 19.57
C ARG A 59 9.22 10.68 20.50
N LEU A 60 7.98 11.04 20.16
CA LEU A 60 7.18 11.94 21.00
C LEU A 60 6.89 11.31 22.37
N ALA A 61 6.74 9.97 22.41
CA ALA A 61 6.54 9.20 23.64
C ALA A 61 7.77 9.18 24.58
N SER A 62 8.94 9.63 24.13
CA SER A 62 10.19 9.66 24.91
C SER A 62 10.64 11.12 25.09
N PRO A 63 10.16 11.82 26.14
CA PRO A 63 10.41 13.25 26.33
C PRO A 63 11.89 13.64 26.34
N GLU A 64 12.72 12.77 26.92
CA GLU A 64 14.18 12.91 26.99
C GLU A 64 14.85 13.07 25.62
N GLN A 65 14.21 12.60 24.54
CA GLN A 65 14.76 12.69 23.19
C GLN A 65 14.51 14.04 22.51
N TRP A 66 13.52 14.82 22.97
CA TRP A 66 13.05 16.00 22.24
C TRP A 66 12.81 17.24 23.09
N GLN A 67 12.53 17.14 24.40
CA GLN A 67 12.15 18.30 25.22
C GLN A 67 13.25 19.36 25.32
N ASP A 68 14.51 18.93 25.40
CA ASP A 68 15.66 19.84 25.52
C ASP A 68 16.26 20.24 24.16
N LYS A 69 15.69 19.76 23.05
CA LYS A 69 16.21 19.97 21.70
C LYS A 69 15.32 20.92 20.90
N PRO A 70 15.90 21.83 20.10
CA PRO A 70 15.11 22.68 19.22
C PRO A 70 14.36 21.85 18.17
N LEU A 71 13.07 22.14 17.95
CA LEU A 71 12.28 21.49 16.91
C LEU A 71 12.68 21.96 15.50
N CYS A 72 12.54 21.09 14.49
CA CYS A 72 12.69 21.49 13.08
C CYS A 72 11.52 22.41 12.69
N ARG A 73 11.79 23.70 12.47
CA ARG A 73 10.75 24.71 12.17
C ARG A 73 10.63 25.06 10.70
N GLU A 74 11.61 24.71 9.89
CA GLU A 74 11.66 25.04 8.47
C GLU A 74 11.55 23.77 7.63
N SER A 75 11.05 23.94 6.40
CA SER A 75 11.12 22.87 5.41
C SER A 75 12.59 22.58 5.11
N LEU A 76 13.00 21.33 5.24
CA LEU A 76 14.39 20.93 5.01
C LEU A 76 14.46 19.59 4.28
N TYR A 77 15.56 19.43 3.56
CA TYR A 77 16.01 18.16 3.02
C TYR A 77 17.34 17.83 3.66
N PHE A 78 17.42 16.67 4.31
CA PHE A 78 18.64 16.15 4.89
C PHE A 78 18.91 14.76 4.35
N GLU A 79 20.15 14.55 3.93
CA GLU A 79 20.68 13.28 3.48
C GLU A 79 21.98 13.06 4.24
N ASP A 80 22.08 11.92 4.92
CA ASP A 80 23.30 11.59 5.65
C ASP A 80 24.45 11.31 4.66
N HIS A 81 25.69 11.33 5.12
CA HIS A 81 26.87 11.23 4.27
C HIS A 81 26.94 9.93 3.43
N GLU A 82 26.24 8.88 3.86
CA GLU A 82 26.14 7.60 3.13
C GLU A 82 24.89 7.50 2.24
N GLY A 83 23.98 8.49 2.26
CA GLY A 83 22.74 8.50 1.48
C GLY A 83 21.65 7.53 1.97
N ILE A 84 22.00 6.62 2.89
CA ILE A 84 21.11 5.57 3.43
C ILE A 84 19.92 6.19 4.15
N ARG A 85 20.16 7.26 4.92
CA ARG A 85 19.12 7.96 5.68
C ARG A 85 18.81 9.31 5.05
N ARG A 86 17.54 9.51 4.69
CA ARG A 86 17.04 10.80 4.18
C ARG A 86 15.83 11.25 4.99
N ILE A 87 15.80 12.52 5.36
CA ILE A 87 14.69 13.16 6.07
C ILE A 87 14.20 14.33 5.22
N TYR A 88 12.91 14.34 4.95
CA TYR A 88 12.21 15.43 4.29
C TYR A 88 11.23 16.02 5.29
N VAL A 89 11.33 17.33 5.50
CA VAL A 89 10.37 18.09 6.30
C VAL A 89 9.71 19.10 5.38
N GLU A 90 8.39 19.06 5.32
CA GLU A 90 7.58 20.05 4.63
C GLU A 90 6.69 20.76 5.66
N ARG A 91 6.66 22.09 5.60
CA ARG A 91 5.83 22.92 6.47
C ARG A 91 4.75 23.60 5.67
N ASN A 92 3.51 23.47 6.15
CA ASN A 92 2.35 24.17 5.62
C ASN A 92 1.61 24.86 6.77
N GLY A 93 1.99 26.12 7.04
CA GLY A 93 1.46 26.89 8.16
C GLY A 93 1.87 26.31 9.51
N ASP A 94 0.87 25.82 10.26
CA ASP A 94 1.03 25.16 11.57
C ASP A 94 1.21 23.64 11.46
N ARG A 95 1.10 23.07 10.26
CA ARG A 95 1.24 21.63 9.99
C ARG A 95 2.63 21.30 9.47
N PHE A 96 3.17 20.23 10.01
CA PHE A 96 4.41 19.63 9.58
C PHE A 96 4.12 18.26 8.98
N TYR A 97 4.78 17.97 7.87
CA TYR A 97 4.83 16.67 7.23
C TYR A 97 6.28 16.23 7.21
N VAL A 98 6.58 15.11 7.85
CA VAL A 98 7.94 14.58 7.95
C VAL A 98 7.96 13.20 7.31
N SER A 99 8.91 12.96 6.42
CA SER A 99 9.14 11.67 5.79
C SER A 99 10.58 11.22 6.00
N GLU A 100 10.76 10.00 6.45
CA GLU A 100 12.07 9.37 6.66
C GLU A 100 12.23 8.15 5.77
N PHE A 101 13.41 8.04 5.18
CA PHE A 101 13.83 6.93 4.34
C PHE A 101 15.12 6.36 4.91
N PHE A 102 15.24 5.04 4.93
CA PHE A 102 16.38 4.24 5.39
C PHE A 102 16.86 3.23 4.32
N ASP A 103 16.56 3.47 3.05
CA ASP A 103 16.75 2.51 1.95
C ASP A 103 16.19 1.11 2.24
N SER A 104 15.09 1.08 3.00
CA SER A 104 14.38 -0.13 3.37
C SER A 104 13.17 -0.36 2.46
N PRO A 105 12.81 -1.62 2.17
CA PRO A 105 11.54 -1.98 1.54
C PRO A 105 10.29 -1.42 2.28
N SER A 106 10.46 -1.09 3.56
CA SER A 106 9.42 -0.56 4.44
C SER A 106 9.33 0.97 4.46
N ASP A 107 10.05 1.66 3.58
CA ASP A 107 10.05 3.12 3.49
C ASP A 107 8.93 3.63 2.57
N PRO A 108 8.51 4.91 2.71
CA PRO A 108 8.92 5.86 3.77
C PRO A 108 8.16 5.71 5.09
N LEU A 109 8.78 6.07 6.21
CA LEU A 109 8.06 6.40 7.44
C LEU A 109 7.59 7.85 7.36
N GLU A 110 6.28 8.08 7.46
CA GLU A 110 5.68 9.40 7.33
C GLU A 110 4.92 9.79 8.60
N PHE A 111 5.10 11.04 9.02
CA PHE A 111 4.50 11.61 10.22
C PHE A 111 3.89 12.96 9.89
N SER A 112 2.75 13.26 10.52
CA SER A 112 2.16 14.59 10.45
C SER A 112 1.73 15.06 11.84
N TYR A 113 2.13 16.27 12.18
CA TYR A 113 1.78 16.92 13.44
C TYR A 113 1.49 18.41 13.23
N ARG A 114 0.80 18.99 14.20
CA ARG A 114 0.67 20.44 14.33
C ARG A 114 1.59 20.93 15.43
N LEU A 115 2.18 22.09 15.19
CA LEU A 115 2.97 22.80 16.18
C LEU A 115 2.24 24.07 16.58
N ASP A 116 1.93 24.18 17.87
CA ASP A 116 1.42 25.40 18.46
C ASP A 116 2.55 26.12 19.21
N ASP A 117 3.03 27.20 18.61
CA ASP A 117 4.11 28.04 19.15
C ASP A 117 3.60 29.02 20.24
N SER A 118 2.29 29.08 20.50
CA SER A 118 1.74 29.99 21.51
C SER A 118 2.02 29.55 22.95
N THR A 119 2.35 28.27 23.16
CA THR A 119 2.68 27.68 24.46
C THR A 119 4.20 27.57 24.65
N HIS A 120 4.66 27.64 25.91
CA HIS A 120 6.07 27.46 26.27
C HIS A 120 6.18 26.37 27.35
N PRO A 121 6.66 25.15 27.03
CA PRO A 121 7.17 24.70 25.73
C PRO A 121 6.06 24.57 24.65
N PRO A 122 6.44 24.61 23.36
CA PRO A 122 5.48 24.52 22.25
C PRO A 122 4.73 23.19 22.29
N THR A 123 3.43 23.24 22.03
CA THR A 123 2.56 22.06 22.10
C THR A 123 2.56 21.33 20.76
N ILE A 124 2.98 20.07 20.78
CA ILE A 124 2.97 19.20 19.60
C ILE A 124 1.70 18.36 19.61
N THR A 125 0.84 18.56 18.62
CA THR A 125 -0.37 17.74 18.44
C THR A 125 -0.14 16.74 17.31
N PRO A 126 0.02 15.44 17.60
CA PRO A 126 0.18 14.45 16.56
C PRO A 126 -1.14 14.26 15.81
N LEU A 127 -1.11 14.23 14.48
CA LEU A 127 -2.30 14.05 13.66
C LEU A 127 -2.44 12.60 13.20
N TRP A 128 -1.42 12.12 12.51
CA TRP A 128 -1.36 10.76 11.99
C TRP A 128 0.09 10.40 11.67
N TRP A 129 0.36 9.11 11.66
CA TRP A 129 1.58 8.60 11.07
C TRP A 129 1.23 7.44 10.14
N ARG A 130 2.11 7.10 9.23
CA ARG A 130 1.98 5.88 8.45
C ARG A 130 3.35 5.36 8.07
N ARG A 131 3.43 4.05 7.97
CA ARG A 131 4.53 3.41 7.26
C ARG A 131 4.13 3.26 5.80
N GLY A 132 4.54 4.21 4.97
CA GLY A 132 4.58 4.01 3.53
C GLY A 132 5.48 2.81 3.25
N THR A 133 5.06 1.93 2.36
CA THR A 133 5.97 0.86 1.90
C THR A 133 5.98 0.88 0.39
N LEU A 134 7.16 1.12 -0.17
CA LEU A 134 7.40 1.04 -1.61
C LEU A 134 7.03 -0.36 -2.14
N MET A 135 7.09 -1.38 -1.28
CA MET A 135 6.76 -2.77 -1.63
C MET A 135 5.27 -3.13 -1.60
N ILE A 136 4.34 -2.31 -1.10
CA ILE A 136 2.90 -2.70 -1.04
C ILE A 136 2.37 -3.09 -2.44
N LYS A 137 2.73 -2.34 -3.49
CA LYS A 137 2.27 -2.61 -4.87
C LYS A 137 2.77 -3.95 -5.43
N PRO A 138 4.09 -4.26 -5.43
CA PRO A 138 4.55 -5.56 -5.89
C PRO A 138 4.05 -6.70 -4.98
N ILE A 139 4.03 -6.51 -3.66
CA ILE A 139 3.55 -7.53 -2.71
C ILE A 139 2.08 -7.86 -2.96
N SER A 140 1.21 -6.86 -3.15
CA SER A 140 -0.20 -7.09 -3.44
C SER A 140 -0.39 -7.89 -4.73
N ALA A 141 0.44 -7.62 -5.74
CA ALA A 141 0.43 -8.33 -7.00
C ALA A 141 0.86 -9.80 -6.88
N PHE A 142 1.87 -10.09 -6.05
CA PHE A 142 2.31 -11.46 -5.78
C PHE A 142 1.29 -12.25 -4.95
N ILE A 143 0.76 -11.66 -3.88
CA ILE A 143 -0.26 -12.30 -3.03
C ILE A 143 -1.54 -12.58 -3.84
N ALA A 144 -1.86 -11.74 -4.82
CA ALA A 144 -3.04 -11.92 -5.67
C ALA A 144 -2.98 -13.13 -6.61
N ILE A 145 -1.80 -13.71 -6.88
CA ILE A 145 -1.63 -14.83 -7.84
C ILE A 145 -2.53 -16.03 -7.52
N PRO A 146 -2.49 -16.65 -6.32
CA PRO A 146 -3.35 -17.79 -6.00
C PRO A 146 -4.85 -17.46 -6.12
N PHE A 147 -5.26 -16.25 -5.73
CA PHE A 147 -6.66 -15.81 -5.81
C PHE A 147 -7.09 -15.59 -7.26
N ALA A 148 -6.22 -15.05 -8.11
CA ALA A 148 -6.46 -14.89 -9.54
C ALA A 148 -6.66 -16.25 -10.23
N VAL A 149 -5.86 -17.26 -9.86
CA VAL A 149 -6.01 -18.63 -10.38
C VAL A 149 -7.34 -19.24 -9.95
N MET A 150 -7.73 -19.06 -8.67
CA MET A 150 -9.03 -19.53 -8.18
C MET A 150 -10.19 -18.84 -8.92
N LEU A 151 -10.14 -17.51 -9.06
CA LEU A 151 -11.17 -16.72 -9.75
C LEU A 151 -11.31 -17.15 -11.22
N TYR A 152 -10.18 -17.32 -11.91
CA TYR A 152 -10.15 -17.83 -13.28
C TYR A 152 -10.79 -19.23 -13.39
N TRP A 153 -10.51 -20.13 -12.43
CA TRP A 153 -11.09 -21.47 -12.43
C TRP A 153 -12.62 -21.45 -12.26
N ILE A 154 -13.13 -20.61 -11.35
CA ILE A 154 -14.56 -20.42 -11.12
C ILE A 154 -15.24 -19.87 -12.37
N LEU A 155 -14.70 -18.79 -12.95
CA LEU A 155 -15.25 -18.17 -14.15
C LEU A 155 -15.25 -19.14 -15.33
N ARG A 156 -14.17 -19.89 -15.53
CA ARG A 156 -14.10 -20.92 -16.57
C ARG A 156 -15.20 -21.98 -16.37
N ARG A 157 -15.44 -22.43 -15.14
CA ARG A 157 -16.48 -23.42 -14.83
C ARG A 157 -17.89 -22.87 -15.10
N MET A 158 -18.14 -21.60 -14.79
CA MET A 158 -19.41 -20.93 -15.08
C MET A 158 -19.66 -20.79 -16.58
N ILE A 159 -18.66 -20.32 -17.34
CA ILE A 159 -18.75 -20.18 -18.79
C ILE A 159 -19.06 -21.54 -19.43
N VAL A 160 -18.35 -22.60 -19.03
CA VAL A 160 -18.61 -23.97 -19.52
C VAL A 160 -20.03 -24.42 -19.19
N ARG A 161 -20.49 -24.23 -17.94
CA ARG A 161 -21.86 -24.59 -17.55
C ARG A 161 -22.90 -23.85 -18.37
N ARG A 162 -22.70 -22.57 -18.66
CA ARG A 162 -23.62 -21.75 -19.45
C ARG A 162 -23.67 -22.20 -20.91
N PHE A 163 -22.52 -22.37 -21.57
CA PHE A 163 -22.46 -22.85 -22.96
C PHE A 163 -23.04 -24.27 -23.14
N TYR A 164 -22.80 -25.18 -22.18
CA TYR A 164 -23.40 -26.51 -22.23
C TYR A 164 -24.91 -26.51 -21.95
N ARG A 165 -25.40 -25.57 -21.12
CA ARG A 165 -26.84 -25.40 -20.87
C ARG A 165 -27.56 -24.79 -22.07
N ASP A 166 -26.96 -23.79 -22.71
CA ASP A 166 -27.53 -23.16 -23.91
C ASP A 166 -27.60 -24.16 -25.08
N ARG A 167 -26.56 -24.97 -25.31
CA ARG A 167 -26.62 -26.06 -26.31
C ARG A 167 -27.72 -27.08 -26.03
N LYS A 168 -27.97 -27.42 -24.76
CA LYS A 168 -29.02 -28.38 -24.39
C LYS A 168 -30.42 -27.81 -24.71
N ASN A 169 -30.61 -26.52 -24.48
CA ASN A 169 -31.86 -25.83 -24.79
C ASN A 169 -32.07 -25.66 -26.29
N ASP A 170 -31.02 -25.33 -27.05
CA ASP A 170 -31.10 -25.26 -28.52
C ASP A 170 -31.43 -26.62 -29.14
N SER A 171 -30.82 -27.71 -28.65
CA SER A 171 -31.18 -29.06 -29.10
C SER A 171 -32.60 -29.47 -28.70
N ALA A 172 -33.11 -29.02 -27.55
CA ALA A 172 -34.46 -29.33 -27.11
C ALA A 172 -35.52 -28.55 -27.92
N ASN A 173 -35.25 -27.30 -28.27
CA ASN A 173 -36.13 -26.48 -29.11
C ASN A 173 -36.07 -26.86 -30.60
N ALA A 174 -34.98 -27.45 -31.09
CA ALA A 174 -34.88 -27.94 -32.47
C ALA A 174 -35.61 -29.27 -32.73
N THR A 175 -36.21 -29.87 -31.69
CA THR A 175 -36.93 -31.15 -31.77
C THR A 175 -38.46 -30.99 -31.69
N TYR A 176 -38.97 -29.76 -31.71
CA TYR A 176 -40.39 -29.43 -31.80
C TYR A 176 -40.71 -28.71 -33.11
#